data_AF-A0A1Y1UHJ4-F1
#
_entry.id   AF-A0A1Y1UHJ4-F1
#
_cell.length_a   1.000
_cell.length_b   1.000
_cell.length_c   1.000
_cell.angle_alpha   90.00
_cell.angle_beta   90.00
_cell.angle_gamma   90.00
#
_symmetry.space_group_name_H-M   'P 1'
#
loop_
_entity.id
_entity.type
_entity.pdbx_description
1 polymer ?
#
loop_
_entity_poly.entity_id
_entity_poly.type
_entity_poly.pdbx_seq_one_letter_code
_entity_poly.pdbx_strand_id
1 'polypeptide(L)' 'HKEATLVQGNTIPLALSRKNILAQARTGSGKTSAYCLSVIQKIILKRNNVRAIILVPTRELADQVHNILRN' A
#
# COMPACT_ATOMS: atom_id res chain seq x y z
N HIS A 1 -8.06 10.00 -7.09
CA HIS A 1 -8.66 10.69 -5.92
C HIS A 1 -8.10 12.10 -5.83
N LYS A 2 -8.90 13.10 -5.39
CA LYS A 2 -8.46 14.49 -5.24
C LYS A 2 -7.76 14.80 -3.91
N GLU A 3 -8.05 14.03 -2.85
CA GLU A 3 -7.44 14.20 -1.52
C GLU A 3 -7.12 12.85 -0.86
N ALA A 4 -6.11 12.85 0.01
CA ALA A 4 -5.73 11.69 0.80
C ALA A 4 -6.71 11.47 1.97
N THR A 5 -7.09 10.22 2.21
CA THR A 5 -7.83 9.86 3.43
C THR A 5 -6.96 10.01 4.68
N LEU A 6 -7.57 10.09 5.86
CA LEU A 6 -6.85 10.24 7.15
C LEU A 6 -5.73 9.19 7.32
N VAL A 7 -6.00 7.91 7.02
CA VAL A 7 -4.98 6.87 7.15
C VAL A 7 -3.87 7.02 6.11
N GLN A 8 -4.19 7.44 4.88
CA GLN A 8 -3.20 7.67 3.83
C GLN A 8 -2.29 8.86 4.18
N GLY A 9 -2.87 9.98 4.60
CA GLY A 9 -2.12 11.18 4.99
C GLY A 9 -1.17 10.91 6.17
N ASN A 10 -1.59 10.10 7.14
CA ASN A 10 -0.74 9.76 8.29
C ASN A 10 0.31 8.68 7.98
N THR A 11 0.02 7.73 7.09
CA THR A 11 0.90 6.55 6.91
C THR A 11 1.85 6.65 5.71
N ILE A 12 1.45 7.28 4.61
CA ILE A 12 2.29 7.36 3.40
C ILE A 12 3.61 8.10 3.68
N PRO A 13 3.64 9.28 4.32
CA PRO A 13 4.89 9.98 4.58
C PRO A 13 5.85 9.18 5.47
N LEU A 14 5.30 8.51 6.50
CA LEU A 14 6.07 7.65 7.39
C LEU A 14 6.63 6.44 6.64
N ALA A 15 5.84 5.85 5.74
CA ALA A 15 6.23 4.68 4.98
C ALA A 15 7.37 5.04 4.02
N LEU A 16 7.26 6.16 3.30
CA LEU A 16 8.31 6.67 2.41
C LEU A 16 9.61 6.99 3.18
N SER A 17 9.48 7.44 4.42
CA SER A 17 10.61 7.65 5.36
C SER A 17 11.20 6.35 5.93
N ARG A 18 10.83 5.18 5.39
CA ARG A 18 11.30 3.84 5.80
C ARG A 18 11.04 3.50 7.27
N LYS A 19 10.02 4.10 7.89
CA LYS A 19 9.60 3.73 9.24
C LYS A 19 8.71 2.48 9.19
N ASN A 20 8.80 1.67 10.23
CA ASN A 20 7.82 0.61 10.50
C ASN A 20 6.53 1.25 11.01
N ILE A 21 5.39 0.76 10.54
CA ILE A 21 4.08 1.36 10.82
C ILE A 21 3.12 0.26 11.27
N LEU A 22 2.47 0.50 12.41
CA LEU A 22 1.25 -0.18 12.79
C LEU A 22 0.08 0.78 12.54
N ALA A 23 -0.82 0.43 11.63
CA ALA A 23 -1.96 1.26 11.27
C ALA A 23 -3.27 0.52 11.54
N GLN A 24 -4.11 1.09 12.39
CA GLN A 24 -5.46 0.59 12.66
C GLN A 24 -6.48 1.56 12.05
N ALA A 25 -7.34 1.04 11.17
CA ALA A 25 -8.45 1.80 10.62
C ALA A 25 -9.54 0.84 10.14
N ARG A 26 -10.78 1.32 9.98
CA ARG A 26 -11.92 0.52 9.49
C ARG A 26 -11.80 0.14 8.01
N THR A 27 -12.51 -0.88 7.55
CA THR A 27 -12.62 -1.21 6.11
C THR A 27 -13.14 0.00 5.31
N GLY A 28 -12.69 0.17 4.07
CA GLY A 28 -13.03 1.33 3.24
C GLY A 28 -12.23 2.60 3.55
N SER A 29 -11.39 2.61 4.59
CA SER A 29 -10.62 3.80 4.99
C SER A 29 -9.44 4.16 4.08
N GLY A 30 -9.15 3.39 3.02
CA GLY A 30 -8.02 3.64 2.12
C GLY A 30 -6.67 3.00 2.53
N LYS A 31 -6.65 2.09 3.51
CA LYS A 31 -5.43 1.39 3.98
C LYS A 31 -4.69 0.66 2.85
N THR A 32 -5.43 -0.03 1.98
CA THR A 32 -4.85 -0.82 0.88
C THR A 32 -4.04 0.07 -0.07
N SER A 33 -4.65 1.14 -0.56
CA SER A 33 -3.95 2.11 -1.41
C SER A 33 -2.77 2.76 -0.69
N ALA A 34 -2.85 2.97 0.62
CA ALA A 34 -1.77 3.57 1.41
C ALA A 34 -0.48 2.71 1.36
N TYR A 35 -0.58 1.41 1.67
CA TYR A 35 0.61 0.55 1.62
C TYR A 35 1.02 0.22 0.16
N CYS A 36 0.06 0.03 -0.76
CA CYS A 36 0.36 -0.27 -2.16
C CYS A 36 1.15 0.87 -2.82
N LEU A 37 0.68 2.11 -2.69
CA LEU A 37 1.35 3.28 -3.26
C LEU A 37 2.74 3.46 -2.65
N SER A 38 2.87 3.28 -1.33
CA SER A 38 4.16 3.38 -0.63
C SER A 38 5.15 2.32 -1.09
N VAL A 39 4.69 1.10 -1.38
CA VAL A 39 5.52 0.02 -1.93
C VAL A 39 5.94 0.35 -3.35
N ILE A 40 5.01 0.70 -4.24
CA ILE A 40 5.29 1.06 -5.63
C ILE A 40 6.32 2.18 -5.70
N GLN A 41 6.12 3.27 -4.97
CA GLN A 41 7.02 4.43 -4.97
C GLN A 41 8.47 4.06 -4.61
N LYS A 42 8.65 3.04 -3.77
CA LYS A 42 9.98 2.54 -3.39
C LYS A 42 10.59 1.61 -4.42
N ILE A 43 9.78 0.86 -5.16
CA ILE A 43 10.25 -0.19 -6.08
C ILE A 43 10.16 0.21 -7.56
N ILE A 44 9.65 1.39 -7.92
CA ILE A 44 9.42 1.76 -9.33
C ILE A 44 10.71 1.88 -10.19
N LEU A 45 11.89 1.86 -9.57
CA LEU A 45 13.17 1.86 -10.30
C LEU A 45 13.28 0.62 -11.20
N LYS A 46 13.69 0.78 -12.46
CA LYS A 46 13.72 -0.23 -13.55
C LYS A 46 14.62 -1.45 -13.25
N ARG A 47 14.16 -2.38 -12.41
CA ARG A 47 14.81 -3.68 -12.15
C ARG A 47 13.76 -4.80 -12.12
N ASN A 48 14.02 -5.88 -12.85
CA ASN A 48 13.10 -7.02 -13.04
C ASN A 48 13.19 -8.07 -11.92
N ASN A 49 13.41 -7.65 -10.67
CA ASN A 49 13.49 -8.54 -9.52
C ASN A 49 12.37 -8.28 -8.50
N VAL A 50 11.99 -9.34 -7.77
CA VAL A 50 11.05 -9.23 -6.64
C VAL A 50 11.68 -8.37 -5.53
N ARG A 51 10.98 -7.32 -5.09
CA ARG A 51 11.48 -6.31 -4.14
C ARG A 51 10.56 -5.99 -2.97
N ALA A 52 9.35 -6.53 -2.99
CA ALA A 52 8.37 -6.35 -1.93
C ALA A 52 7.44 -7.56 -1.87
N ILE A 53 6.95 -7.85 -0.67
CA ILE A 53 5.95 -8.89 -0.41
C ILE A 53 4.80 -8.22 0.34
N ILE A 54 3.58 -8.45 -0.13
CA ILE A 54 2.36 -8.06 0.56
C ILE A 54 1.66 -9.35 1.00
N LEU A 55 1.51 -9.54 2.30
CA LEU A 55 0.82 -10.69 2.88
C LEU A 55 -0.62 -10.29 3.24
N VAL A 56 -1.57 -11.14 2.88
CA VAL A 56 -3.00 -10.97 3.16
C VAL A 56 -3.58 -12.29 3.63
N PRO A 57 -4.65 -12.28 4.46
CA PRO A 57 -5.18 -13.48 5.09
C PRO A 57 -5.93 -14.44 4.14
N THR A 58 -6.41 -13.97 2.98
CA THR A 58 -7.19 -14.79 2.05
C THR A 58 -6.79 -14.57 0.60
N ARG A 59 -7.08 -15.56 -0.24
CA ARG A 59 -6.82 -15.51 -1.69
C ARG A 59 -7.64 -14.42 -2.38
N GLU A 60 -8.89 -14.27 -1.98
CA GLU A 60 -9.82 -13.26 -2.52
C GLU A 60 -9.30 -11.86 -2.24
N LEU A 61 -8.71 -11.63 -1.06
CA LEU A 61 -8.12 -10.33 -0.74
C LEU A 61 -6.83 -10.11 -1.55
N ALA A 62 -6.06 -11.15 -1.85
CA ALA A 62 -4.89 -11.04 -2.72
C ALA A 62 -5.30 -10.59 -4.13
N ASP A 63 -6.36 -11.17 -4.68
CA ASP A 63 -6.92 -10.80 -5.98
C ASP A 63 -7.41 -9.33 -5.98
N GLN A 64 -8.09 -8.89 -4.91
CA GLN A 64 -8.50 -7.49 -4.75
C GLN A 64 -7.31 -6.52 -4.69
N VAL A 65 -6.26 -6.85 -3.95
CA VAL A 65 -5.04 -6.03 -3.87
C VAL A 65 -4.33 -5.99 -5.20
N HIS A 66 -4.25 -7.12 -5.91
CA HIS A 66 -3.64 -7.20 -7.24
C HIS A 66 -4.33 -6.27 -8.24
N ASN A 67 -5.67 -6.24 -8.23
CA ASN A 67 -6.44 -5.35 -9.09
C ASN A 67 -6.16 -3.86 -8.81
N ILE A 68 -5.95 -3.49 -7.55
CA ILE A 68 -5.57 -2.11 -7.17
C ILE A 68 -4.19 -1.71 -7.73
N LEU A 69 -3.29 -2.68 -7.91
CA LEU A 69 -1.94 -2.42 -8.43
C LEU A 69 -1.87 -2.37 -9.96
N ARG A 70 -2.86 -2.93 -10.67
CA ARG A 70 -2.92 -2.96 -12.14
C ARG A 70 -3.76 -1.84 -12.76
N ASN A 71 -4.72 -1.31 -12.02
CA ASN A 71 -5.58 -0.21 -12.43
C ASN A 71 -4.95 1.15 -12.12
#